data_AF-A0A5C5YZS3-F1
#
_entry.id   AF-A0A5C5YZS3-F1
#
_cell.length_a   1.000
_cell.length_b   1.000
_cell.length_c   1.000
_cell.angle_alpha   90.00
_cell.angle_beta   90.00
_cell.angle_gamma   90.00
#
_symmetry.space_group_name_H-M   'P 1'
#
loop_
_entity.id
_entity.type
_entity.pdbx_description
1 polymer ?
#
loop_
_entity_poly.entity_id
_entity_poly.type
_entity_poly.pdbx_seq_one_letter_code
_entity_poly.pdbx_strand_id
1 'polypeptide(L)'
;MSGPVALVAVDVGNTAVKLSIEPLAPSEGASFKLVHAFKLDRANWPAAIVQWAQSTAAASKLSLEQSHWLISSVQRRAAEKLRKQIAQSIPSTTLQQITHHDVPMKMRIDAPGSLGIDRLLSAFAAQNRFKTPLVIVDAGSAVTVDYVNASDEFCGGAILPGLNLQTNALATGTDALPPIDWTDTPSLRIPGKNTSEAIQLGVLTSVTAAIDRLVQAYENETQQGDEVTVVLCGGDAPVISGWVQHTHTVQPELVLEGLCDLVRPPK
;
A
#
# COMPACT_ATOMS: atom_id res chain seq x y z
N MET A 1 28.42 -21.98 -3.06
CA MET A 1 28.53 -20.51 -2.95
C MET A 1 27.20 -20.01 -2.41
N SER A 2 27.20 -19.18 -1.37
CA SER A 2 25.97 -18.52 -0.91
C SER A 2 25.40 -17.68 -2.07
N GLY A 3 24.08 -17.70 -2.22
CA GLY A 3 23.39 -16.89 -3.22
C GLY A 3 23.53 -15.38 -2.96
N PRO A 4 23.12 -14.51 -3.90
CA PRO A 4 23.13 -13.07 -3.66
C PRO A 4 22.30 -12.71 -2.43
N VAL A 5 22.76 -11.68 -1.69
CA VAL A 5 22.11 -11.17 -0.48
C VAL A 5 20.72 -10.64 -0.83
N ALA A 6 19.72 -10.95 -0.01
CA ALA A 6 18.35 -10.50 -0.20
C ALA A 6 18.11 -9.08 0.35
N LEU A 7 17.31 -8.31 -0.39
CA LEU A 7 16.56 -7.17 0.11
C LEU A 7 15.12 -7.64 0.38
N VAL A 8 14.62 -7.34 1.57
CA VAL A 8 13.27 -7.67 2.02
C VAL A 8 12.55 -6.39 2.40
N ALA A 9 11.58 -5.99 1.58
CA ALA A 9 10.68 -4.88 1.89
C ALA A 9 9.46 -5.43 2.62
N VAL A 10 9.06 -4.79 3.71
CA VAL A 10 7.94 -5.21 4.55
C VAL A 10 7.07 -4.01 4.87
N ASP A 11 5.80 -4.12 4.53
CA ASP A 11 4.77 -3.17 4.91
C ASP A 11 3.81 -3.77 5.93
N VAL A 12 3.87 -3.27 7.17
CA VAL A 12 3.03 -3.71 8.29
C VAL A 12 1.84 -2.76 8.44
N GLY A 13 0.76 -3.09 7.75
CA GLY A 13 -0.53 -2.41 7.83
C GLY A 13 -1.37 -2.82 9.06
N ASN A 14 -2.61 -2.34 9.09
CA ASN A 14 -3.53 -2.61 10.20
C ASN A 14 -4.11 -4.03 10.18
N THR A 15 -4.37 -4.56 8.99
CA THR A 15 -5.07 -5.85 8.78
C THR A 15 -4.18 -6.94 8.21
N ALA A 16 -3.10 -6.56 7.53
CA ALA A 16 -2.17 -7.47 6.89
C ALA A 16 -0.73 -6.95 6.92
N VAL A 17 0.22 -7.86 6.74
CA VAL A 17 1.61 -7.56 6.41
C VAL A 17 1.86 -7.96 4.97
N LYS A 18 2.26 -7.01 4.13
CA LYS A 18 2.76 -7.29 2.79
C LYS A 18 4.28 -7.31 2.82
N LEU A 19 4.88 -8.19 2.03
CA LEU A 19 6.33 -8.26 1.94
C LEU A 19 6.78 -8.72 0.56
N SER A 20 7.96 -8.23 0.17
CA SER A 20 8.65 -8.68 -1.04
C SER A 20 10.09 -9.06 -0.78
N ILE A 21 10.57 -10.05 -1.53
CA ILE A 21 11.98 -10.48 -1.53
C ILE A 21 12.54 -10.35 -2.94
N GLU A 22 13.73 -9.75 -3.03
CA GLU A 22 14.48 -9.59 -4.27
C GLU A 22 16.00 -9.53 -4.00
N PRO A 23 16.88 -9.68 -5.00
CA PRO A 23 18.31 -9.51 -4.81
C PRO A 23 18.66 -8.05 -4.47
N LEU A 24 19.49 -7.85 -3.42
CA LEU A 24 19.98 -6.54 -3.02
C LEU A 24 20.82 -5.88 -4.13
N ALA A 25 21.62 -6.67 -4.84
CA ALA A 25 22.39 -6.24 -6.01
C ALA A 25 22.10 -7.22 -7.16
N PRO A 26 21.08 -6.95 -8.00
CA PRO A 26 20.70 -7.86 -9.07
C PRO A 26 21.79 -7.87 -10.14
N SER A 27 22.21 -9.07 -10.58
CA SER A 27 23.00 -9.20 -11.79
C SER A 27 22.16 -8.84 -13.02
N GLU A 28 22.78 -8.48 -14.15
CA GLU A 28 22.08 -8.26 -15.40
C GLU A 28 21.13 -9.44 -15.70
N GLY A 29 19.84 -9.14 -15.87
CA GLY A 29 18.79 -10.13 -16.15
C GLY A 29 18.21 -10.88 -14.93
N ALA A 30 18.68 -10.65 -13.70
CA ALA A 30 18.19 -11.31 -12.48
C ALA A 30 17.31 -10.40 -11.59
N SER A 31 16.49 -9.54 -12.21
CA SER A 31 15.51 -8.74 -11.47
C SER A 31 14.20 -9.50 -11.35
N PHE A 32 13.87 -9.95 -10.14
CA PHE A 32 12.56 -10.51 -9.82
C PHE A 32 12.13 -10.01 -8.45
N LYS A 33 10.83 -9.84 -8.27
CA LYS A 33 10.20 -9.46 -7.01
C LYS A 33 9.14 -10.48 -6.68
N LEU A 34 9.30 -11.19 -5.56
CA LEU A 34 8.31 -12.13 -5.07
C LEU A 34 7.53 -11.48 -3.94
N VAL A 35 6.22 -11.37 -4.09
CA VAL A 35 5.33 -10.66 -3.15
C VAL A 35 4.41 -11.65 -2.45
N HIS A 36 4.16 -11.42 -1.16
CA HIS A 36 3.14 -12.14 -0.41
C HIS A 36 2.48 -11.24 0.64
N ALA A 37 1.25 -11.57 0.99
CA ALA A 37 0.49 -10.89 2.04
C ALA A 37 0.01 -11.88 3.10
N PHE A 38 0.23 -11.53 4.37
CA PHE A 38 -0.22 -12.30 5.53
C PHE A 38 -1.27 -11.50 6.30
N LYS A 39 -2.45 -12.06 6.52
CA LYS A 39 -3.44 -11.46 7.43
C LYS A 39 -2.95 -11.53 8.88
N LEU A 40 -3.19 -10.46 9.63
CA LEU A 40 -2.79 -10.33 11.04
C LEU A 40 -3.72 -11.05 12.04
N ASP A 41 -4.73 -11.74 11.54
CA ASP A 41 -5.73 -12.50 12.32
C ASP A 41 -5.27 -13.93 12.67
N ARG A 42 -4.20 -14.45 12.03
CA ARG A 42 -3.71 -15.80 12.26
C ARG A 42 -2.81 -15.91 13.50
N ALA A 43 -2.97 -16.99 14.26
CA ALA A 43 -2.01 -17.37 15.29
C ALA A 43 -0.60 -17.55 14.67
N ASN A 44 0.44 -17.06 15.35
CA ASN A 44 1.85 -17.17 14.94
C ASN A 44 2.21 -16.56 13.56
N TRP A 45 1.46 -15.56 13.09
CA TRP A 45 1.77 -14.86 11.83
C TRP A 45 3.24 -14.38 11.70
N PRO A 46 3.97 -13.93 12.75
CA PRO A 46 5.36 -13.49 12.57
C PRO A 46 6.28 -14.64 12.16
N ALA A 47 6.08 -15.83 12.75
CA ALA A 47 6.88 -17.01 12.44
C ALA A 47 6.58 -17.52 11.04
N ALA A 48 5.32 -17.46 10.61
CA ALA A 48 4.91 -17.82 9.25
C ALA A 48 5.58 -16.91 8.20
N ILE A 49 5.71 -15.60 8.47
CA ILE A 49 6.42 -14.65 7.60
C ILE A 49 7.89 -15.05 7.45
N VAL A 50 8.58 -15.34 8.56
CA VAL A 50 9.99 -15.74 8.51
C VAL A 50 10.16 -17.08 7.77
N GLN A 51 9.29 -18.05 8.03
CA GLN A 51 9.32 -19.35 7.36
C GLN A 51 9.11 -19.20 5.85
N TRP A 52 8.17 -18.35 5.45
CA TRP A 52 7.95 -18.02 4.04
C TRP A 52 9.19 -17.35 3.44
N ALA A 53 9.79 -16.37 4.13
CA ALA A 53 10.97 -15.70 3.65
C ALA A 53 12.14 -16.67 3.43
N GLN A 54 12.39 -17.56 4.39
CA GLN A 54 13.41 -18.61 4.28
C GLN A 54 13.15 -19.56 3.12
N SER A 55 11.91 -20.01 2.97
CA SER A 55 11.52 -20.94 1.90
C SER A 55 11.64 -20.29 0.52
N THR A 56 11.18 -19.04 0.41
CA THR A 56 11.24 -18.24 -0.83
C THR A 56 12.69 -17.91 -1.21
N ALA A 57 13.50 -17.46 -0.25
CA ALA A 57 14.91 -17.19 -0.50
C ALA A 57 15.66 -18.46 -0.96
N ALA A 58 15.42 -19.61 -0.31
CA ALA A 58 16.01 -20.88 -0.71
C ALA A 58 15.60 -21.29 -2.14
N ALA A 59 14.31 -21.20 -2.46
CA ALA A 59 13.78 -21.51 -3.79
C ALA A 59 14.36 -20.60 -4.89
N SER A 60 14.57 -19.33 -4.56
CA SER A 60 15.14 -18.32 -5.46
C SER A 60 16.67 -18.22 -5.42
N LYS A 61 17.33 -19.12 -4.68
CA LYS A 61 18.80 -19.10 -4.49
C LYS A 61 19.32 -17.76 -3.95
N LEU A 62 18.58 -17.11 -3.07
CA LEU A 62 18.98 -15.91 -2.34
C LEU A 62 19.51 -16.27 -0.95
N SER A 63 20.37 -15.43 -0.40
CA SER A 63 20.84 -15.52 0.98
C SER A 63 20.06 -14.56 1.88
N LEU A 64 19.47 -15.09 2.95
CA LEU A 64 19.01 -14.28 4.08
C LEU A 64 20.12 -13.99 5.09
N GLU A 65 21.27 -14.64 4.98
CA GLU A 65 22.44 -14.24 5.73
C GLU A 65 22.88 -12.85 5.25
N GLN A 66 23.06 -11.90 6.17
CA GLN A 66 23.36 -10.50 5.87
C GLN A 66 22.28 -9.77 5.06
N SER A 67 21.04 -10.28 5.01
CA SER A 67 19.94 -9.61 4.31
C SER A 67 19.61 -8.23 4.87
N HIS A 68 19.01 -7.38 4.04
CA HIS A 68 18.52 -6.07 4.43
C HIS A 68 17.00 -6.09 4.51
N TRP A 69 16.44 -5.81 5.68
CA TRP A 69 14.99 -5.75 5.90
C TRP A 69 14.58 -4.31 6.16
N LEU A 70 13.77 -3.76 5.27
CA LEU A 70 13.19 -2.43 5.39
C LEU A 70 11.74 -2.56 5.79
N ILE A 71 11.37 -1.95 6.90
CA ILE A 71 10.05 -2.13 7.52
C ILE A 71 9.34 -0.79 7.59
N SER A 72 8.27 -0.62 6.81
CA SER A 72 7.24 0.40 7.04
C SER A 72 6.18 -0.15 7.98
N SER A 73 5.59 0.73 8.80
CA SER A 73 4.46 0.32 9.64
C SER A 73 3.60 1.48 10.09
N VAL A 74 2.28 1.26 10.03
CA VAL A 74 1.27 2.07 10.73
C VAL A 74 0.72 1.35 11.97
N GLN A 75 1.20 0.13 12.26
CA GLN A 75 0.76 -0.73 13.36
C GLN A 75 1.95 -1.16 14.23
N ARG A 76 2.35 -0.27 15.16
CA ARG A 76 3.59 -0.37 15.95
C ARG A 76 3.79 -1.72 16.65
N ARG A 77 2.72 -2.27 17.27
CA ARG A 77 2.80 -3.52 18.03
C ARG A 77 3.11 -4.73 17.14
N ALA A 78 2.54 -4.80 15.94
CA ALA A 78 2.84 -5.85 14.98
C ALA A 78 4.27 -5.69 14.47
N ALA A 79 4.70 -4.48 14.11
CA ALA A 79 6.07 -4.25 13.67
C ALA A 79 7.09 -4.70 14.72
N GLU A 80 6.88 -4.38 16.01
CA GLU A 80 7.74 -4.85 17.09
C GLU A 80 7.77 -6.38 17.22
N LYS A 81 6.62 -7.05 17.12
CA LYS A 81 6.54 -8.51 17.15
C LYS A 81 7.30 -9.14 15.99
N LEU A 82 7.12 -8.60 14.78
CA LEU A 82 7.78 -9.10 13.58
C LEU A 82 9.30 -8.89 13.64
N ARG A 83 9.75 -7.70 14.05
CA ARG A 83 11.18 -7.39 14.21
C ARG A 83 11.87 -8.33 15.20
N LYS A 84 11.23 -8.61 16.35
CA LYS A 84 11.75 -9.58 17.32
C LYS A 84 11.88 -10.97 16.71
N GLN A 85 10.85 -11.43 16.00
CA GLN A 85 10.88 -12.73 15.35
C GLN A 85 11.99 -12.83 14.30
N ILE A 86 12.15 -11.81 13.44
CA ILE A 86 13.20 -11.78 12.42
C ILE A 86 14.58 -11.81 13.07
N ALA A 87 14.84 -10.95 14.07
CA ALA A 87 16.13 -10.88 14.75
C ALA A 87 16.52 -12.20 15.44
N GLN A 88 15.53 -12.92 15.98
CA GLN A 88 15.75 -14.24 16.60
C GLN A 88 16.05 -15.33 15.57
N SER A 89 15.39 -15.30 14.41
CA SER A 89 15.51 -16.35 13.39
C SER A 89 16.63 -16.11 12.38
N ILE A 90 17.04 -14.86 12.17
CA ILE A 90 18.06 -14.45 11.17
C ILE A 90 19.01 -13.41 11.80
N PRO A 91 19.89 -13.80 12.73
CA PRO A 91 20.66 -12.84 13.55
C PRO A 91 21.64 -11.96 12.77
N SER A 92 22.09 -12.39 11.59
CA SER A 92 23.04 -11.66 10.75
C SER A 92 22.39 -10.58 9.88
N THR A 93 21.08 -10.39 9.98
CA THR A 93 20.34 -9.46 9.13
C THR A 93 20.40 -8.02 9.63
N THR A 94 20.31 -7.05 8.71
CA THR A 94 20.07 -5.64 9.01
C THR A 94 18.56 -5.39 9.07
N LEU A 95 18.05 -4.81 10.16
CA LEU A 95 16.64 -4.42 10.32
C LEU A 95 16.54 -2.90 10.44
N GLN A 96 15.96 -2.25 9.43
CA GLN A 96 15.70 -0.81 9.43
C GLN A 96 14.19 -0.54 9.50
N GLN A 97 13.76 0.20 10.51
CA GLN A 97 12.42 0.77 10.54
C GLN A 97 12.44 2.07 9.76
N ILE A 98 11.66 2.15 8.69
CA ILE A 98 11.58 3.34 7.84
C ILE A 98 10.67 4.37 8.48
N THR A 99 11.11 5.62 8.42
CA THR A 99 10.41 6.81 8.89
C THR A 99 10.41 7.89 7.81
N HIS A 100 9.70 8.98 8.03
CA HIS A 100 9.66 10.11 7.09
C HIS A 100 11.02 10.78 6.85
N HIS A 101 12.01 10.59 7.73
CA HIS A 101 13.37 11.09 7.53
C HIS A 101 14.18 10.28 6.52
N ASP A 102 13.80 9.02 6.31
CA ASP A 102 14.51 8.10 5.42
C ASP A 102 14.05 8.26 3.95
N VAL A 103 12.87 8.86 3.72
CA VAL A 103 12.29 9.01 2.39
C VAL A 103 12.72 10.33 1.75
N PRO A 104 13.43 10.32 0.60
CA PRO A 104 13.97 11.52 -0.01
C PRO A 104 12.90 12.28 -0.83
N MET A 105 11.82 12.66 -0.17
CA MET A 105 10.70 13.40 -0.76
C MET A 105 10.39 14.63 0.08
N LYS A 106 10.23 15.78 -0.57
CA LYS A 106 9.82 17.01 0.11
C LYS A 106 8.37 16.90 0.58
N MET A 107 8.09 17.42 1.76
CA MET A 107 6.76 17.38 2.36
C MET A 107 6.29 18.81 2.66
N ARG A 108 5.18 19.22 2.04
CA ARG A 108 4.51 20.50 2.24
C ARG A 108 3.27 20.30 3.11
N ILE A 109 3.50 19.83 4.34
CA ILE A 109 2.47 19.60 5.35
C ILE A 109 2.99 20.07 6.72
N ASP A 110 2.07 20.47 7.60
CA ASP A 110 2.42 21.08 8.89
C ASP A 110 3.11 20.10 9.86
N ALA A 111 2.76 18.80 9.80
CA ALA A 111 3.22 17.79 10.75
C ALA A 111 3.71 16.49 10.08
N PRO A 112 4.90 16.50 9.44
CA PRO A 112 5.47 15.32 8.77
C PRO A 112 5.57 14.07 9.65
N GLY A 113 5.86 14.23 10.94
CA GLY A 113 5.97 13.10 11.88
C GLY A 113 4.65 12.36 12.17
N SER A 114 3.51 12.92 11.77
CA SER A 114 2.19 12.29 11.89
C SER A 114 1.70 11.61 10.61
N LEU A 115 2.41 11.82 9.50
CA LEU A 115 2.08 11.23 8.21
C LEU A 115 2.26 9.70 8.28
N GLY A 116 1.28 8.97 7.77
CA GLY A 116 1.40 7.53 7.55
C GLY A 116 2.57 7.25 6.60
N ILE A 117 3.51 6.42 7.04
CA ILE A 117 4.73 6.15 6.27
C ILE A 117 4.43 5.41 4.95
N ASP A 118 3.36 4.61 4.94
CA ASP A 118 2.79 3.96 3.74
C ASP A 118 2.40 4.99 2.67
N ARG A 119 1.70 6.07 3.06
CA ARG A 119 1.31 7.16 2.14
C ARG A 119 2.51 7.84 1.52
N LEU A 120 3.53 8.14 2.34
CA LEU A 120 4.75 8.79 1.86
C LEU A 120 5.56 7.89 0.91
N LEU A 121 5.68 6.60 1.23
CA LEU A 121 6.38 5.62 0.39
C LEU A 121 5.64 5.40 -0.94
N SER A 122 4.31 5.34 -0.91
CA SER A 122 3.49 5.26 -2.13
C SER A 122 3.70 6.47 -3.03
N ALA A 123 3.68 7.68 -2.46
CA ALA A 123 3.93 8.92 -3.21
C ALA A 123 5.36 8.97 -3.80
N PHE A 124 6.36 8.58 -3.01
CA PHE A 124 7.75 8.49 -3.46
C PHE A 124 7.93 7.49 -4.61
N ALA A 125 7.34 6.30 -4.49
CA ALA A 125 7.39 5.31 -5.57
C ALA A 125 6.70 5.82 -6.85
N ALA A 126 5.53 6.47 -6.71
CA ALA A 126 4.83 7.04 -7.85
C ALA A 126 5.66 8.12 -8.55
N GLN A 127 6.26 9.05 -7.79
CA GLN A 127 7.17 10.09 -8.31
C GLN A 127 8.37 9.49 -9.06
N ASN A 128 8.90 8.37 -8.59
CA ASN A 128 10.00 7.71 -9.26
C ASN A 128 9.62 7.16 -10.65
N ARG A 129 8.34 6.83 -10.86
CA ARG A 129 7.80 6.26 -12.12
C ARG A 129 7.21 7.30 -13.05
N PHE A 130 6.60 8.33 -12.48
CA PHE A 130 5.84 9.35 -13.18
C PHE A 130 6.43 10.73 -12.85
N LYS A 131 6.76 11.50 -13.88
CA LYS A 131 7.37 12.84 -13.75
C LYS A 131 6.33 13.93 -14.01
N THR A 132 5.19 13.80 -13.33
CA THR A 132 3.99 14.63 -13.43
C THR A 132 3.48 14.92 -12.02
N PRO A 133 2.57 15.89 -11.81
CA PRO A 133 1.77 15.93 -10.60
C PRO A 133 1.01 14.63 -10.43
N LEU A 134 0.86 14.15 -9.19
CA LEU A 134 0.30 12.84 -8.90
C LEU A 134 -0.87 12.91 -7.94
N VAL A 135 -1.88 12.09 -8.21
CA VAL A 135 -2.88 11.71 -7.20
C VAL A 135 -2.75 10.22 -6.95
N ILE A 136 -2.39 9.86 -5.73
CA ILE A 136 -2.21 8.48 -5.29
C ILE A 136 -3.41 8.07 -4.47
N VAL A 137 -4.10 7.02 -4.89
CA VAL A 137 -5.25 6.45 -4.18
C VAL A 137 -4.87 5.07 -3.65
N ASP A 138 -4.65 4.94 -2.35
CA ASP A 138 -4.47 3.64 -1.71
C ASP A 138 -5.80 3.15 -1.15
N ALA A 139 -6.38 2.13 -1.78
CA ALA A 139 -7.64 1.52 -1.40
C ALA A 139 -7.42 0.23 -0.61
N GLY A 140 -7.56 0.32 0.72
CA GLY A 140 -7.52 -0.83 1.63
C GLY A 140 -8.41 -0.63 2.84
N SER A 141 -7.87 -0.87 4.05
CA SER A 141 -8.65 -0.72 5.30
C SER A 141 -9.22 0.70 5.48
N ALA A 142 -8.44 1.70 5.07
CA ALA A 142 -8.89 3.04 4.73
C ALA A 142 -8.64 3.25 3.23
N VAL A 143 -9.32 4.23 2.63
CA VAL A 143 -8.94 4.78 1.34
C VAL A 143 -8.21 6.10 1.58
N THR A 144 -6.99 6.25 1.11
CA THR A 144 -6.32 7.56 1.08
C THR A 144 -6.32 8.12 -0.32
N VAL A 145 -6.35 9.44 -0.45
CA VAL A 145 -6.19 10.15 -1.73
C VAL A 145 -5.19 11.26 -1.50
N ASP A 146 -3.95 11.03 -1.92
CA ASP A 146 -2.78 11.84 -1.65
C ASP A 146 -2.35 12.61 -2.89
N TYR A 147 -1.94 13.87 -2.72
CA TYR A 147 -1.53 14.76 -3.82
C TYR A 147 -0.04 15.09 -3.75
N VAL A 148 0.63 14.99 -4.90
CA VAL A 148 1.99 15.46 -5.13
C VAL A 148 1.96 16.52 -6.22
N ASN A 149 2.50 17.71 -5.93
CA ASN A 149 2.46 18.82 -6.88
C ASN A 149 3.54 18.71 -7.97
N ALA A 150 3.49 19.62 -8.94
CA ALA A 150 4.48 19.72 -10.02
C ALA A 150 5.93 20.00 -9.54
N SER A 151 6.13 20.38 -8.28
CA SER A 151 7.43 20.61 -7.67
C SER A 151 7.95 19.40 -6.88
N ASP A 152 7.36 18.22 -7.11
CA ASP A 152 7.76 16.96 -6.49
C ASP A 152 7.58 16.94 -4.95
N GLU A 153 6.63 17.72 -4.46
CA GLU A 153 6.33 17.85 -3.02
C GLU A 153 5.04 17.13 -2.64
N PHE A 154 5.10 16.31 -1.60
CA PHE A 154 3.92 15.71 -0.97
C PHE A 154 3.10 16.81 -0.28
N CYS A 155 1.89 17.06 -0.78
CA CYS A 155 1.04 18.18 -0.35
C CYS A 155 -0.06 17.79 0.65
N GLY A 156 -0.12 16.52 1.05
CA GLY A 156 -1.20 15.99 1.88
C GLY A 156 -2.28 15.31 1.05
N GLY A 157 -3.45 15.12 1.65
CA GLY A 157 -4.50 14.31 1.04
C GLY A 157 -5.71 14.11 1.95
N ALA A 158 -6.65 13.29 1.49
CA ALA A 158 -7.83 12.86 2.22
C ALA A 158 -7.69 11.42 2.73
N ILE A 159 -8.40 11.09 3.82
CA ILE A 159 -8.56 9.73 4.33
C ILE A 159 -10.05 9.45 4.47
N LEU A 160 -10.51 8.37 3.87
CA LEU A 160 -11.88 7.88 3.88
C LEU A 160 -11.92 6.47 4.48
N PRO A 161 -13.05 6.05 5.07
CA PRO A 161 -13.21 4.66 5.45
C PRO A 161 -13.23 3.77 4.19
N GLY A 162 -12.49 2.67 4.22
CA GLY A 162 -12.48 1.66 3.14
C GLY A 162 -13.81 0.91 3.04
N LEU A 163 -13.98 0.12 1.97
CA LEU A 163 -15.24 -0.59 1.68
C LEU A 163 -15.69 -1.46 2.86
N ASN A 164 -14.79 -2.31 3.37
CA ASN A 164 -15.05 -3.18 4.51
C ASN A 164 -15.34 -2.40 5.81
N LEU A 165 -14.66 -1.27 6.03
CA LEU A 165 -14.89 -0.46 7.23
C LEU A 165 -16.28 0.17 7.20
N GLN A 166 -16.73 0.66 6.05
CA GLN A 166 -18.07 1.23 5.89
C GLN A 166 -19.17 0.17 6.04
N THR A 167 -19.03 -0.99 5.40
CA THR A 167 -20.04 -2.05 5.53
C THR A 167 -20.11 -2.61 6.94
N ASN A 168 -18.97 -2.76 7.61
CA ASN A 168 -18.94 -3.17 9.03
C ASN A 168 -19.57 -2.12 9.95
N ALA A 169 -19.37 -0.82 9.67
CA ALA A 169 -20.00 0.25 10.45
C ALA A 169 -21.53 0.21 10.31
N LEU A 170 -22.06 -0.06 9.12
CA LEU A 170 -23.49 -0.22 8.89
C LEU A 170 -24.05 -1.46 9.63
N ALA A 171 -23.39 -2.60 9.50
CA ALA A 171 -23.83 -3.86 10.12
C ALA A 171 -23.75 -3.84 11.66
N THR A 172 -22.78 -3.12 12.24
CA THR A 172 -22.62 -3.01 13.70
C THR A 172 -23.39 -1.85 14.31
N GLY A 173 -23.66 -0.80 13.53
CA GLY A 173 -24.40 0.39 13.97
C GLY A 173 -25.91 0.32 13.78
N THR A 174 -26.44 -0.77 13.23
CA THR A 174 -27.88 -0.93 12.97
C THR A 174 -28.34 -2.37 13.23
N ASP A 175 -29.60 -2.56 13.63
CA ASP A 175 -30.12 -3.88 13.99
C ASP A 175 -30.43 -4.79 12.79
N ALA A 176 -30.69 -4.20 11.62
CA ALA A 176 -31.29 -4.91 10.48
C ALA A 176 -30.39 -5.01 9.23
N LEU A 177 -29.26 -4.30 9.18
CA LEU A 177 -28.38 -4.34 8.00
C LEU A 177 -27.42 -5.53 8.10
N PRO A 178 -27.36 -6.39 7.06
CA PRO A 178 -26.49 -7.55 7.08
C PRO A 178 -25.02 -7.16 6.85
N PRO A 179 -24.06 -8.00 7.28
CA PRO A 179 -22.69 -7.89 6.81
C PRO A 179 -22.62 -8.09 5.30
N ILE A 180 -21.69 -7.40 4.64
CA ILE A 180 -21.44 -7.52 3.20
C ILE A 180 -20.10 -8.22 3.00
N ASP A 181 -20.12 -9.25 2.15
CA ASP A 181 -18.91 -9.84 1.61
C ASP A 181 -18.61 -9.22 0.23
N TRP A 182 -17.35 -8.85 0.04
CA TRP A 182 -16.82 -8.25 -1.19
C TRP A 182 -16.03 -9.26 -2.04
N THR A 183 -16.08 -10.56 -1.72
CA THR A 183 -15.43 -11.62 -2.49
C THR A 183 -15.99 -11.81 -3.90
N ASP A 184 -17.30 -11.58 -4.06
CA ASP A 184 -17.96 -11.59 -5.37
C ASP A 184 -17.95 -10.20 -6.02
N THR A 185 -18.03 -10.16 -7.36
CA THR A 185 -18.21 -8.88 -8.07
C THR A 185 -19.49 -8.20 -7.57
N PRO A 186 -19.40 -6.98 -7.01
CA PRO A 186 -20.56 -6.33 -6.41
C PRO A 186 -21.66 -6.04 -7.44
N SER A 187 -22.92 -6.26 -7.05
CA SER A 187 -24.09 -5.90 -7.85
C SER A 187 -24.39 -4.42 -7.62
N LEU A 188 -24.24 -3.62 -8.67
CA LEU A 188 -24.35 -2.15 -8.58
C LEU A 188 -25.54 -1.64 -9.38
N ARG A 189 -26.62 -2.42 -9.33
CA ARG A 189 -27.88 -2.05 -9.93
C ARG A 189 -28.36 -0.72 -9.38
N ILE A 190 -28.76 0.20 -10.26
CA ILE A 190 -29.34 1.50 -9.88
C ILE A 190 -30.83 1.52 -10.24
N PRO A 191 -31.74 1.75 -9.26
CA PRO A 191 -31.50 1.67 -7.82
C PRO A 191 -31.33 0.21 -7.39
N GLY A 192 -30.62 -0.01 -6.27
CA GLY A 192 -30.50 -1.32 -5.64
C GLY A 192 -31.88 -1.88 -5.28
N LYS A 193 -32.07 -3.20 -5.39
CA LYS A 193 -33.39 -3.85 -5.24
C LYS A 193 -33.53 -4.73 -4.01
N ASN A 194 -32.46 -4.90 -3.25
CA ASN A 194 -32.48 -5.49 -1.92
C ASN A 194 -31.48 -4.76 -1.03
N THR A 195 -31.51 -5.06 0.28
CA THR A 195 -30.67 -4.40 1.27
C THR A 195 -29.19 -4.51 0.95
N SER A 196 -28.71 -5.69 0.52
CA SER A 196 -27.30 -5.90 0.19
C SER A 196 -26.87 -5.07 -1.02
N GLU A 197 -27.68 -5.05 -2.09
CA GLU A 197 -27.43 -4.21 -3.27
C GLU A 197 -27.45 -2.72 -2.91
N ALA A 198 -28.38 -2.28 -2.06
CA ALA A 198 -28.46 -0.89 -1.63
C ALA A 198 -27.23 -0.47 -0.82
N ILE A 199 -26.73 -1.33 0.07
CA ILE A 199 -25.49 -1.10 0.81
C ILE A 199 -24.29 -1.06 -0.14
N GLN A 200 -24.15 -2.05 -1.03
CA GLN A 200 -23.04 -2.12 -2.00
C GLN A 200 -23.00 -0.87 -2.89
N LEU A 201 -24.15 -0.46 -3.43
CA LEU A 201 -24.28 0.77 -4.22
C LEU A 201 -23.87 2.00 -3.43
N GLY A 202 -24.43 2.19 -2.24
CA GLY A 202 -24.14 3.36 -1.40
C GLY A 202 -22.67 3.46 -1.01
N VAL A 203 -22.08 2.36 -0.53
CA VAL A 203 -20.68 2.32 -0.08
C VAL A 203 -19.73 2.55 -1.25
N LEU A 204 -19.90 1.84 -2.37
CA LEU A 204 -18.99 1.98 -3.49
C LEU A 204 -19.09 3.37 -4.13
N THR A 205 -20.32 3.87 -4.36
CA THR A 205 -20.52 5.23 -4.87
C THR A 205 -19.90 6.27 -3.95
N SER A 206 -20.01 6.11 -2.62
CA SER A 206 -19.40 7.07 -1.69
C SER A 206 -17.88 7.16 -1.83
N VAL A 207 -17.20 6.03 -2.05
CA VAL A 207 -15.75 5.97 -2.19
C VAL A 207 -15.33 6.50 -3.57
N THR A 208 -15.93 5.98 -4.64
CA THR A 208 -15.47 6.30 -6.00
C THR A 208 -15.83 7.73 -6.39
N ALA A 209 -17.01 8.23 -6.02
CA ALA A 209 -17.37 9.61 -6.27
C ALA A 209 -16.50 10.60 -5.44
N ALA A 210 -16.10 10.21 -4.22
CA ALA A 210 -15.17 11.02 -3.45
C ALA A 210 -13.77 11.05 -4.08
N ILE A 211 -13.26 9.90 -4.55
CA ILE A 211 -12.01 9.83 -5.32
C ILE A 211 -12.09 10.76 -6.53
N ASP A 212 -13.11 10.61 -7.37
CA ASP A 212 -13.28 11.43 -8.57
C ASP A 212 -13.37 12.92 -8.24
N ARG A 213 -14.11 13.28 -7.17
CA ARG A 213 -14.23 14.68 -6.74
C ARG A 213 -12.90 15.27 -6.27
N LEU A 214 -12.08 14.47 -5.59
CA LEU A 214 -10.78 14.87 -5.07
C LEU A 214 -9.73 14.96 -6.18
N VAL A 215 -9.69 13.99 -7.09
CA VAL A 215 -8.84 14.05 -8.30
C VAL A 215 -9.13 15.34 -9.05
N GLN A 216 -10.41 15.60 -9.36
CA GLN A 216 -10.80 16.83 -10.05
C GLN A 216 -10.40 18.10 -9.29
N ALA A 217 -10.47 18.08 -7.95
CA ALA A 217 -10.03 19.21 -7.14
C ALA A 217 -8.52 19.46 -7.25
N TYR A 218 -7.71 18.39 -7.21
CA TYR A 218 -6.26 18.50 -7.34
C TYR A 218 -5.81 18.86 -8.76
N GLU A 219 -6.50 18.39 -9.80
CA GLU A 219 -6.30 18.86 -11.17
C GLU A 219 -6.52 20.37 -11.28
N ASN A 220 -7.55 20.92 -10.63
CA ASN A 220 -7.80 22.36 -10.65
C ASN A 220 -6.75 23.20 -9.88
N GLU A 221 -5.98 22.57 -8.99
CA GLU A 221 -4.85 23.21 -8.29
C GLU A 221 -3.56 23.21 -9.14
N THR A 222 -3.49 22.40 -10.20
CA THR A 222 -2.34 22.38 -11.12
C THR A 222 -2.37 23.53 -12.11
N GLN A 223 -1.20 23.89 -12.64
CA GLN A 223 -1.14 24.92 -13.67
C GLN A 223 -1.78 24.43 -14.96
N GLN A 224 -2.38 25.34 -15.71
CA GLN A 224 -3.06 25.01 -16.96
C GLN A 224 -2.07 24.39 -17.96
N GLY A 225 -2.22 23.09 -18.23
CA GLY A 225 -1.37 22.32 -19.13
C GLY A 225 -0.59 21.18 -18.48
N ASP A 226 -0.53 21.11 -17.15
CA ASP A 226 0.03 19.96 -16.43
C ASP A 226 -0.99 18.81 -16.41
N GLU A 227 -0.59 17.63 -16.89
CA GLU A 227 -1.42 16.43 -16.79
C GLU A 227 -1.18 15.76 -15.43
N VAL A 228 -2.25 15.58 -14.65
CA VAL A 228 -2.19 14.87 -13.37
C VAL A 228 -2.28 13.38 -13.62
N THR A 229 -1.31 12.61 -13.13
CA THR A 229 -1.35 11.15 -13.20
C THR A 229 -2.02 10.59 -11.95
N VAL A 230 -3.10 9.81 -12.15
CA VAL A 230 -3.80 9.12 -11.07
C VAL A 230 -3.29 7.68 -10.95
N VAL A 231 -2.82 7.31 -9.75
CA VAL A 231 -2.29 5.97 -9.44
C VAL A 231 -3.15 5.33 -8.37
N LEU A 232 -3.77 4.20 -8.69
CA LEU A 232 -4.57 3.38 -7.76
C LEU A 232 -3.71 2.23 -7.22
N CYS A 233 -3.68 2.04 -5.91
CA CYS A 233 -3.01 0.91 -5.26
C CYS A 233 -3.87 0.37 -4.10
N GLY A 234 -3.36 -0.63 -3.38
CA GLY A 234 -4.08 -1.24 -2.27
C GLY A 234 -4.87 -2.51 -2.66
N GLY A 235 -5.39 -3.20 -1.65
CA GLY A 235 -6.06 -4.49 -1.82
C GLY A 235 -7.44 -4.40 -2.48
N ASP A 236 -8.14 -3.28 -2.30
CA ASP A 236 -9.47 -3.03 -2.85
C ASP A 236 -9.39 -2.31 -4.22
N ALA A 237 -8.18 -1.96 -4.69
CA ALA A 237 -7.97 -1.30 -5.99
C ALA A 237 -8.63 -2.02 -7.17
N PRO A 238 -8.54 -3.36 -7.30
CA PRO A 238 -9.21 -4.06 -8.40
C PRO A 238 -10.74 -3.93 -8.37
N VAL A 239 -11.33 -3.82 -7.17
CA VAL A 239 -12.77 -3.65 -7.00
C VAL A 239 -13.19 -2.23 -7.39
N ILE A 240 -12.46 -1.21 -6.94
CA ILE A 240 -12.82 0.19 -7.18
C ILE A 240 -12.41 0.72 -8.57
N SER A 241 -11.38 0.15 -9.20
CA SER A 241 -10.83 0.61 -10.48
C SER A 241 -11.87 0.62 -11.60
N GLY A 242 -12.78 -0.36 -11.64
CA GLY A 242 -13.86 -0.39 -12.63
C GLY A 242 -14.91 0.72 -12.50
N TRP A 243 -14.83 1.54 -11.45
CA TRP A 243 -15.88 2.51 -11.08
C TRP A 243 -15.38 3.94 -10.95
N VAL A 244 -14.08 4.14 -10.75
CA VAL A 244 -13.43 5.46 -10.83
C VAL A 244 -13.52 5.94 -12.28
N GLN A 245 -14.06 7.15 -12.47
CA GLN A 245 -14.28 7.72 -13.81
C GLN A 245 -13.01 8.35 -14.39
N HIS A 246 -12.12 8.88 -13.54
CA HIS A 246 -10.85 9.43 -14.01
C HIS A 246 -9.94 8.33 -14.57
N THR A 247 -9.23 8.65 -15.64
CA THR A 247 -8.19 7.78 -16.18
C THR A 247 -7.12 7.55 -15.12
N HIS A 248 -6.78 6.29 -14.87
CA HIS A 248 -5.83 5.92 -13.83
C HIS A 248 -5.03 4.68 -14.23
N THR A 249 -3.92 4.47 -13.52
CA THR A 249 -3.12 3.24 -13.59
C THR A 249 -3.19 2.49 -12.27
N VAL A 250 -3.20 1.16 -12.30
CA VAL A 250 -3.22 0.32 -11.09
C VAL A 250 -1.81 -0.19 -10.80
N GLN A 251 -1.29 0.13 -9.61
CA GLN A 251 0.04 -0.25 -9.11
C GLN A 251 -0.10 -0.94 -7.73
N PRO A 252 -0.36 -2.26 -7.67
CA PRO A 252 -0.75 -2.93 -6.42
C PRO A 252 0.28 -2.87 -5.28
N GLU A 253 1.56 -2.75 -5.62
CA GLU A 253 2.69 -2.94 -4.70
C GLU A 253 3.48 -1.66 -4.41
N LEU A 254 2.84 -0.50 -4.60
CA LEU A 254 3.48 0.81 -4.57
C LEU A 254 4.27 1.10 -3.28
N VAL A 255 3.76 0.71 -2.10
CA VAL A 255 4.50 0.86 -0.82
C VAL A 255 5.76 0.01 -0.79
N LEU A 256 5.67 -1.27 -1.19
CA LEU A 256 6.82 -2.17 -1.25
C LEU A 256 7.84 -1.67 -2.27
N GLU A 257 7.38 -1.15 -3.39
CA GLU A 257 8.22 -0.49 -4.38
C GLU A 257 8.93 0.73 -3.83
N GLY A 258 8.24 1.59 -3.08
CA GLY A 258 8.85 2.74 -2.41
C GLY A 258 9.97 2.33 -1.44
N LEU A 259 9.77 1.25 -0.68
CA LEU A 259 10.82 0.69 0.18
C LEU A 259 12.04 0.23 -0.61
N CYS A 260 11.83 -0.48 -1.72
CA CYS A 260 12.90 -0.94 -2.60
C CYS A 260 13.66 0.24 -3.24
N ASP A 261 12.93 1.28 -3.65
CA ASP A 261 13.47 2.50 -4.26
C ASP A 261 14.39 3.29 -3.31
N LEU A 262 14.24 3.16 -1.98
CA LEU A 262 15.15 3.79 -1.00
C LEU A 262 16.59 3.27 -1.12
N VAL A 263 16.77 2.04 -1.61
CA VAL A 263 18.08 1.41 -1.81
C VAL A 263 18.48 1.46 -3.28
N ARG A 264 17.51 1.34 -4.18
CA ARG A 264 17.72 1.25 -5.63
C ARG A 264 16.65 2.06 -6.36
N PRO A 265 16.78 3.39 -6.42
CA PRO A 265 15.84 4.20 -7.19
C PRO A 265 15.91 3.79 -8.67
N PRO A 266 14.79 3.80 -9.40
CA PRO A 266 14.81 3.54 -10.85
C PRO A 266 15.67 4.59 -11.55
N LYS A 267 16.34 4.16 -12.64
CA LYS A 267 17.17 5.03 -13.48
C LYS A 267 16.33 5.97 -14.32
#